data_AF-A0A1I7W3P1-F1
#
_entry.id   AF-A0A1I7W3P1-F1
#
_cell.length_a   1.000
_cell.length_b   1.000
_cell.length_c   1.000
_cell.angle_alpha   90.00
_cell.angle_beta   90.00
_cell.angle_gamma   90.00
#
_symmetry.space_group_name_H-M   'P 1'
#
loop_
_entity.id
_entity.type
_entity.pdbx_description
1 polymer ?
#
loop_
_entity_poly.entity_id
_entity_poly.type
_entity_poly.pdbx_seq_one_letter_code
_entity_poly.pdbx_strand_id
1 'polypeptide(L)'
;MFGRPPFLRYPLWRFTALTVVVSFTVSGFVFMKLRHQENMRRKKWEEFFKNYDVYEHVKEICSHSPGIMHSCPKDLALAYEKAGLKN
;
A
#
# COMPACT_ATOMS: atom_id res chain seq x y z
N MET A 1 22.28 -0.64 -63.37
CA MET A 1 22.60 -1.47 -62.18
C MET A 1 22.20 -0.70 -60.94
N PHE A 2 21.07 -1.04 -60.31
CA PHE A 2 20.70 -0.46 -59.03
C PHE A 2 21.64 -1.03 -57.95
N GLY A 3 22.70 -0.27 -57.67
CA GLY A 3 23.64 -0.58 -56.59
C GLY A 3 22.91 -0.73 -55.27
N ARG A 4 23.25 -1.77 -54.51
CA ARG A 4 22.64 -2.10 -53.21
C ARG A 4 22.61 -0.84 -52.33
N PRO A 5 21.47 -0.50 -51.69
CA PRO A 5 21.44 0.65 -50.78
C PRO A 5 22.45 0.43 -49.65
N PRO A 6 23.22 1.47 -49.26
CA PRO A 6 24.29 1.34 -48.28
C PRO A 6 23.74 0.94 -46.91
N PHE A 7 24.62 0.36 -46.09
CA PHE A 7 24.44 -0.30 -44.78
C PHE A 7 23.69 0.46 -43.66
N LEU A 8 22.91 1.50 -43.97
CA LEU A 8 22.15 2.34 -43.04
C LEU A 8 20.93 1.67 -42.40
N ARG A 9 20.53 0.47 -42.83
CA ARG A 9 19.38 -0.27 -42.26
C ARG A 9 19.70 -0.92 -40.90
N TYR A 10 20.94 -1.32 -40.67
CA TYR A 10 21.39 -2.01 -39.47
C TYR A 10 21.61 -1.12 -38.23
N PRO A 11 22.19 0.10 -38.32
CA PRO A 11 22.43 0.93 -37.14
C PRO A 11 21.12 1.38 -36.48
N LEU A 12 20.12 1.81 -37.25
CA LEU A 12 18.86 2.32 -36.68
C LEU A 12 18.12 1.23 -35.87
N TRP A 13 18.02 0.02 -36.43
CA TRP A 13 17.36 -1.10 -35.75
C TRP A 13 18.09 -1.54 -34.47
N ARG A 14 19.42 -1.49 -34.47
CA ARG A 14 20.24 -1.78 -33.29
C ARG A 14 20.02 -0.76 -32.18
N PHE A 15 19.99 0.54 -32.52
CA PHE A 15 19.69 1.58 -31.53
C PHE A 15 18.28 1.41 -30.97
N THR A 16 17.27 1.17 -31.81
CA THR A 16 15.90 0.94 -31.34
C THR A 16 15.79 -0.29 -30.45
N ALA A 17 16.50 -1.38 -30.79
CA ALA A 17 16.51 -2.59 -29.97
C ALA A 17 17.15 -2.34 -28.60
N LEU A 18 18.28 -1.61 -28.57
CA LEU A 18 18.95 -1.24 -27.33
C LEU A 18 18.08 -0.34 -26.46
N THR A 19 17.42 0.67 -27.04
CA THR A 19 16.53 1.57 -26.27
C THR A 19 15.35 0.82 -25.68
N VAL A 20 14.77 -0.14 -26.41
CA VAL A 20 13.67 -0.96 -25.90
C VAL A 20 14.15 -1.83 -24.74
N VAL A 21 15.29 -2.51 -24.89
CA VAL A 21 15.85 -3.33 -23.80
C VAL A 21 16.14 -2.48 -22.56
N VAL A 22 16.78 -1.32 -22.72
CA VAL A 22 17.06 -0.41 -21.60
C VAL A 22 15.78 0.10 -20.95
N SER A 23 14.76 0.46 -21.73
CA SER A 23 13.48 0.90 -21.18
C SER A 23 12.80 -0.20 -20.35
N PHE A 24 12.81 -1.45 -20.83
CA PHE A 24 12.23 -2.60 -20.14
C PHE A 24 12.99 -2.94 -18.85
N THR A 25 14.32 -2.89 -18.86
CA THR A 25 15.12 -3.17 -17.66
C THR A 25 14.91 -2.10 -16.59
N VAL A 26 14.87 -0.82 -16.97
CA VAL A 26 14.60 0.29 -16.05
C VAL A 26 13.19 0.19 -15.48
N SER A 27 12.19 -0.05 -16.32
CA SER A 27 10.80 -0.27 -15.89
C SER A 27 10.68 -1.46 -14.91
N GLY A 28 11.27 -2.60 -15.26
CA GLY A 28 11.25 -3.79 -14.41
C GLY A 28 11.95 -3.56 -13.07
N PHE A 29 13.06 -2.83 -13.05
CA PHE A 29 13.77 -2.49 -11.82
C PHE A 29 12.91 -1.61 -10.88
N VAL A 30 12.29 -0.57 -11.42
CA VAL A 30 11.39 0.31 -10.65
C VAL A 30 10.21 -0.47 -10.10
N PHE A 31 9.57 -1.31 -10.94
CA PHE A 31 8.46 -2.15 -10.53
C PHE A 31 8.84 -3.11 -9.38
N MET A 32 9.99 -3.77 -9.48
CA MET A 32 10.48 -4.68 -8.44
C MET A 32 10.75 -3.96 -7.11
N LYS A 33 11.33 -2.74 -7.16
CA LYS A 33 11.51 -1.90 -5.97
C LYS A 33 10.18 -1.55 -5.30
N LEU A 34 9.17 -1.15 -6.08
CA LEU A 34 7.84 -0.83 -5.56
C LEU A 34 7.17 -2.06 -4.93
N ARG A 35 7.21 -3.21 -5.62
CA ARG A 35 6.69 -4.48 -5.10
C ARG A 35 7.36 -4.90 -3.79
N HIS A 36 8.67 -4.72 -3.69
CA HIS A 36 9.40 -5.02 -2.46
C HIS A 36 8.92 -4.14 -1.30
N GLN A 37 8.77 -2.83 -1.53
CA GLN A 37 8.26 -1.89 -0.53
C GLN A 37 6.81 -2.19 -0.11
N GLU A 38 5.95 -2.59 -1.05
CA GLU A 38 4.59 -3.05 -0.74
C GLU A 38 4.60 -4.30 0.14
N ASN A 39 5.42 -5.31 -0.18
CA ASN A 39 5.50 -6.53 0.60
C ASN A 39 5.99 -6.24 2.03
N MET A 40 6.97 -5.35 2.21
CA MET A 40 7.42 -4.95 3.53
C MET A 40 6.32 -4.23 4.33
N ARG A 41 5.53 -3.37 3.68
CA ARG A 41 4.38 -2.72 4.32
C ARG A 41 3.30 -3.73 4.69
N ARG A 42 2.97 -4.68 3.81
CA ARG A 42 1.99 -5.74 4.08
C ARG A 42 2.37 -6.56 5.30
N LYS A 43 3.64 -7.00 5.40
CA LYS A 43 4.13 -7.74 6.57
C LYS A 43 3.96 -6.95 7.87
N LYS A 44 4.29 -5.65 7.87
CA LYS A 44 4.06 -4.79 9.04
C LYS A 44 2.58 -4.71 9.43
N TRP A 45 1.69 -4.57 8.45
CA TRP A 45 0.25 -4.56 8.71
C TRP A 45 -0.25 -5.91 9.21
N GLU A 46 0.21 -7.03 8.64
CA GLU A 46 -0.12 -8.38 9.09
C GLU A 46 0.34 -8.61 10.53
N GLU A 47 1.56 -8.19 10.88
CA GLU A 47 2.09 -8.27 12.25
C GLU A 47 1.28 -7.40 13.23
N PHE A 48 0.93 -6.17 12.82
CA PHE A 48 0.09 -5.29 13.62
C PHE A 48 -1.27 -5.93 13.89
N PHE A 49 -2.00 -6.32 12.85
CA PHE A 49 -3.34 -6.87 12.98
C PHE A 49 -3.39 -8.25 13.65
N LYS A 50 -2.30 -9.04 13.61
CA LYS A 50 -2.24 -10.32 14.31
C LYS A 50 -2.38 -10.19 15.82
N ASN A 51 -1.86 -9.11 16.39
CA ASN A 51 -1.87 -8.88 17.84
C ASN A 51 -2.79 -7.72 18.25
N TYR A 52 -3.52 -7.12 17.31
CA TYR A 52 -4.32 -5.93 17.56
C TYR A 52 -5.68 -6.31 18.16
N ASP A 53 -5.85 -6.06 19.45
CA ASP A 53 -7.16 -6.09 20.09
C ASP A 53 -7.83 -4.71 19.98
N VAL A 54 -8.91 -4.67 19.19
CA VAL A 54 -9.70 -3.45 18.95
C VAL A 54 -10.29 -2.92 20.26
N TYR A 55 -10.71 -3.79 21.18
CA TYR A 55 -11.39 -3.37 22.40
C TYR A 55 -10.43 -2.76 23.42
N GLU A 56 -9.22 -3.30 23.53
CA GLU A 56 -8.17 -2.70 24.37
C GLU A 56 -7.74 -1.34 23.83
N HIS A 57 -7.55 -1.21 22.51
CA HIS A 57 -7.16 0.05 21.92
C HIS A 57 -8.24 1.15 22.08
N VAL A 58 -9.51 0.79 21.92
CA VAL A 58 -10.63 1.72 22.16
C VAL A 58 -10.67 2.14 23.64
N LYS A 59 -10.41 1.21 24.56
CA LYS A 59 -10.35 1.50 25.99
C LYS A 59 -9.20 2.47 26.33
N GLU A 60 -8.04 2.30 25.72
CA GLU A 60 -6.89 3.20 25.85
C GLU A 60 -7.17 4.61 25.29
N ILE A 61 -7.76 4.68 24.09
CA ILE A 61 -8.12 5.98 23.47
C ILE A 61 -9.11 6.73 24.38
N CYS A 62 -10.11 6.02 24.89
CA CYS A 62 -11.10 6.59 25.79
C CYS A 62 -10.55 6.97 27.17
N SER A 63 -9.46 6.34 27.65
CA SER A 63 -8.80 6.75 28.89
C SER A 63 -7.87 7.95 28.72
N HIS A 64 -7.25 8.11 27.55
CA HIS A 64 -6.26 9.15 27.30
C HIS A 64 -6.80 10.40 26.59
N SER A 65 -7.87 10.28 25.79
CA SER A 65 -8.44 11.42 25.06
C SER A 65 -9.94 11.23 24.80
N PRO A 66 -10.80 11.57 25.78
CA PRO A 66 -12.25 11.42 25.66
C PRO A 66 -12.87 12.30 24.56
N GLY A 67 -12.11 13.23 23.96
CA GLY A 67 -12.58 14.10 22.87
C GLY A 67 -12.39 13.54 21.45
N ILE A 68 -11.66 12.44 21.26
CA ILE A 68 -11.41 11.87 19.92
C ILE A 68 -12.56 10.96 19.49
N MET A 69 -13.22 10.28 20.42
CA MET A 69 -14.38 9.43 20.14
C MET A 69 -15.67 10.14 20.55
N HIS A 70 -16.66 10.14 19.65
CA HIS A 70 -18.00 10.68 19.95
C HIS A 70 -18.73 9.91 21.06
N SER A 71 -18.37 8.65 21.26
CA SER A 71 -18.95 7.80 22.30
C SER A 71 -17.91 6.81 22.80
N CYS A 72 -17.52 6.94 24.06
CA CYS A 72 -16.70 5.94 24.74
C CYS A 72 -17.57 4.80 25.28
N PRO A 73 -17.05 3.57 25.43
CA PRO A 73 -17.86 2.40 25.82
C PRO A 73 -18.57 2.57 27.18
N LYS A 74 -18.00 3.37 28.08
CA LYS A 74 -18.66 3.75 29.35
C LYS A 74 -19.88 4.64 29.13
N ASP A 75 -19.77 5.62 28.22
CA ASP A 75 -20.86 6.52 27.87
C ASP A 75 -21.94 5.81 27.06
N LEU A 76 -21.55 4.85 26.22
CA LEU A 76 -22.46 3.92 25.55
C LEU A 76 -23.23 3.08 26.59
N ALA A 77 -22.56 2.44 27.54
CA ALA A 77 -23.22 1.66 28.58
C ALA A 77 -24.24 2.51 29.38
N LEU A 78 -23.85 3.73 29.79
CA LEU A 78 -24.75 4.68 30.45
C LEU A 78 -25.90 5.13 29.54
N ALA A 79 -25.68 5.30 28.24
CA ALA A 79 -26.72 5.63 27.28
C ALA A 79 -27.72 4.48 27.10
N TYR A 80 -27.26 3.23 27.07
CA TYR A 80 -28.11 2.04 27.00
C TYR A 80 -28.95 1.85 28.27
N GLU A 81 -28.37 2.06 29.45
CA GLU A 81 -29.10 2.04 30.73
C GLU A 81 -30.20 3.11 30.76
N LYS A 82 -29.89 4.33 30.29
CA LYS A 82 -30.86 5.44 30.19
C LYS A 82 -31.93 5.19 29.13
N ALA A 83 -31.62 4.45 28.07
CA ALA A 83 -32.57 4.07 27.02
C ALA A 83 -33.52 2.94 27.45
N GLY A 84 -33.36 2.37 28.65
CA GLY A 84 -34.26 1.34 29.18
C GLY A 84 -34.13 -0.03 28.51
N LEU A 85 -33.11 -0.22 27.67
CA LEU A 85 -32.76 -1.50 27.05
C LEU A 85 -31.92 -2.31 28.06
N LYS A 86 -32.56 -2.83 29.10
CA LYS A 86 -31.97 -3.86 29.96
C LYS A 86 -32.11 -5.21 29.26
N ASN A 87 -30.99 -5.93 29.11
CA ASN A 87 -30.99 -7.38 28.95
C ASN A 87 -31.69 -8.03 30.15
#